data_AF-A0A7C2N9K3-F1
#
_entry.id   AF-A0A7C2N9K3-F1
#
_cell.length_a   1.000
_cell.length_b   1.000
_cell.length_c   1.000
_cell.angle_alpha   90.00
_cell.angle_beta   90.00
_cell.angle_gamma   90.00
#
_symmetry.space_group_name_H-M   'P 1'
#
loop_
_entity.id
_entity.type
_entity.pdbx_description
1 polymer ?
#
loop_
_entity_poly.entity_id
_entity_poly.type
_entity_poly.pdbx_seq_one_letter_code
_entity_poly.pdbx_strand_id
1 'polypeptide(L)'
;MNIKHMTLLAISALMASGTGYASPPAERQNLFNEFKQIESRSHQARIAILQEAEICIQQAQNREAYRACEEKEKAGREALREELKPQREALKAKFHAARQAATP
;
A
#
# COMPACT_ATOMS: atom_id res chain seq x y z
N MET A 1 -0.29 -46.00 -43.14
CA MET A 1 -1.61 -45.53 -43.59
C MET A 1 -2.07 -44.42 -42.68
N ASN A 2 -2.12 -43.19 -43.21
CA ASN A 2 -2.97 -42.12 -42.70
C ASN A 2 -4.44 -42.53 -42.85
N ILE A 3 -5.33 -42.10 -41.93
CA ILE A 3 -6.64 -41.47 -42.20
C ILE A 3 -7.34 -41.15 -40.86
N LYS A 4 -7.40 -39.83 -40.57
CA LYS A 4 -8.56 -39.01 -40.15
C LYS A 4 -9.66 -39.64 -39.28
N HIS A 5 -9.74 -39.23 -38.01
CA HIS A 5 -10.98 -38.93 -37.24
C HIS A 5 -10.63 -37.71 -36.36
N MET A 6 -10.84 -36.45 -36.74
CA MET A 6 -12.11 -35.70 -36.72
C MET A 6 -13.10 -36.16 -35.64
N THR A 7 -12.77 -35.90 -34.37
CA THR A 7 -13.75 -35.82 -33.29
C THR A 7 -13.80 -34.39 -32.79
N LEU A 8 -14.81 -33.69 -33.28
CA LEU A 8 -15.29 -32.42 -32.78
C LEU A 8 -15.82 -32.65 -31.36
N LEU A 9 -15.18 -32.09 -30.35
CA LEU A 9 -15.77 -31.99 -29.01
C LEU A 9 -15.63 -30.53 -28.56
N ALA A 10 -16.61 -29.76 -29.02
CA ALA A 10 -16.93 -28.45 -28.50
C ALA A 10 -17.28 -28.59 -27.02
N ILE A 11 -16.34 -28.23 -26.14
CA ILE A 11 -16.65 -27.99 -24.74
C ILE A 11 -17.02 -26.52 -24.63
N SER A 12 -18.32 -26.30 -24.76
CA SER A 12 -19.01 -25.08 -24.40
C SER A 12 -18.86 -24.81 -22.90
N ALA A 13 -18.68 -23.52 -22.59
CA ALA A 13 -19.07 -22.86 -21.36
C ALA A 13 -18.36 -23.32 -20.07
N LEU A 14 -17.42 -22.49 -19.62
CA LEU A 14 -17.56 -21.84 -18.31
C LEU A 14 -16.98 -20.42 -18.44
N MET A 15 -17.78 -19.52 -19.02
CA MET A 15 -17.64 -18.10 -18.70
C MET A 15 -17.95 -17.99 -17.21
N ALA A 16 -16.91 -18.05 -16.37
CA ALA A 16 -17.00 -17.57 -15.01
C ALA A 16 -17.24 -16.06 -15.10
N SER A 17 -18.50 -15.69 -15.24
CA SER A 17 -18.97 -14.33 -15.02
C SER A 17 -18.65 -13.99 -13.58
N GLY A 18 -17.43 -13.49 -13.36
CA GLY A 18 -17.05 -12.81 -12.14
C GLY A 18 -17.85 -11.52 -12.08
N THR A 19 -19.13 -11.60 -11.74
CA THR A 19 -19.87 -10.48 -11.19
C THR A 19 -19.27 -10.22 -9.81
N GLY A 20 -18.10 -9.58 -9.79
CA GLY A 20 -17.52 -9.06 -8.57
C GLY A 20 -18.50 -8.04 -8.02
N TYR A 21 -19.24 -8.42 -6.98
CA TYR A 21 -20.07 -7.48 -6.26
C TYR A 21 -19.14 -6.44 -5.64
N ALA A 22 -19.05 -5.26 -6.23
CA ALA A 22 -18.30 -4.17 -5.64
C ALA A 22 -18.85 -3.90 -4.23
N SER A 23 -17.97 -3.79 -3.23
CA SER A 23 -18.37 -3.47 -1.86
C SER A 23 -19.31 -2.24 -1.86
N PRO A 24 -20.30 -2.17 -0.95
CA PRO A 24 -21.23 -1.06 -0.86
C PRO A 24 -20.50 0.29 -0.92
N PRO A 25 -21.03 1.30 -1.66
CA PRO A 25 -20.33 2.57 -1.84
C PRO A 25 -19.87 3.24 -0.54
N ALA A 26 -20.66 3.12 0.54
CA ALA A 26 -20.32 3.66 1.85
C ALA A 26 -19.10 2.96 2.49
N GLU A 27 -18.99 1.63 2.37
CA GLU A 27 -17.85 0.88 2.90
C GLU A 27 -16.55 1.23 2.15
N ARG A 28 -16.63 1.32 0.81
CA ARG A 28 -15.49 1.77 -0.02
C ARG A 28 -15.06 3.19 0.34
N GLN A 29 -15.99 4.09 0.58
CA GLN A 29 -15.70 5.46 0.96
C GLN A 29 -15.00 5.53 2.33
N ASN A 30 -15.42 4.70 3.29
CA ASN A 30 -14.80 4.63 4.61
C ASN A 30 -13.36 4.13 4.52
N LEU A 31 -13.11 3.03 3.79
CA LEU A 31 -11.76 2.50 3.56
C LEU A 31 -10.85 3.53 2.87
N PHE A 32 -11.38 4.27 1.89
CA PHE A 32 -10.64 5.34 1.23
C PHE A 32 -10.34 6.52 2.17
N ASN A 33 -11.26 6.88 3.06
CA ASN A 33 -11.03 7.93 4.04
C ASN A 33 -9.94 7.54 5.05
N GLU A 34 -9.96 6.31 5.54
CA GLU A 34 -8.89 5.77 6.41
C GLU A 34 -7.54 5.75 5.68
N PHE A 35 -7.51 5.29 4.43
CA PHE A 35 -6.30 5.32 3.58
C PHE A 35 -5.73 6.73 3.48
N LYS A 36 -6.56 7.71 3.10
CA LYS A 36 -6.14 9.11 2.99
C LYS A 36 -5.57 9.65 4.30
N GLN A 37 -6.17 9.31 5.43
CA GLN A 37 -5.69 9.77 6.74
C GLN A 37 -4.28 9.24 7.04
N ILE A 38 -4.06 7.94 6.82
CA ILE A 38 -2.75 7.31 7.02
C ILE A 38 -1.70 7.93 6.09
N GLU A 39 -2.04 8.09 4.81
CA GLU A 39 -1.11 8.66 3.84
C GLU A 39 -0.84 10.15 4.07
N SER A 40 -1.86 10.93 4.45
CA SER A 40 -1.68 12.34 4.82
C SER A 40 -0.73 12.49 6.00
N ARG A 41 -0.91 11.69 7.07
CA ARG A 41 0.01 11.64 8.21
C ARG A 41 1.42 11.24 7.78
N SER A 42 1.55 10.21 6.94
CA SER A 42 2.85 9.78 6.39
C SER A 42 3.57 10.90 5.64
N HIS A 43 2.84 11.69 4.86
CA HIS A 43 3.42 12.79 4.08
C HIS A 43 3.83 13.95 4.98
N GLN A 44 2.97 14.36 5.91
CA GLN A 44 3.27 15.42 6.86
C GLN A 44 4.49 15.09 7.71
N ALA A 45 4.59 13.85 8.21
CA ALA A 45 5.74 13.43 9.00
C ALA A 45 7.04 13.37 8.18
N ARG A 46 6.99 12.89 6.93
CA ARG A 46 8.16 12.93 6.04
C ARG A 46 8.62 14.35 5.75
N ILE A 47 7.68 15.29 5.54
CA ILE A 47 8.02 16.71 5.36
C ILE A 47 8.73 17.24 6.60
N ALA A 48 8.22 16.97 7.80
CA ALA A 48 8.84 17.41 9.04
C ALA A 48 10.26 16.83 9.21
N ILE A 49 10.45 15.54 8.95
CA ILE A 49 11.77 14.88 9.00
C ILE A 49 12.75 15.54 8.02
N LEU A 50 12.32 15.82 6.79
CA LEU A 50 13.16 16.45 5.77
C LEU A 50 13.49 17.89 6.11
N GLN A 51 12.54 18.64 6.66
CA GLN A 51 12.78 20.01 7.14
C GLN A 51 13.79 20.02 8.30
N GLU A 52 13.69 19.10 9.24
CA GLU A 52 14.64 18.95 10.33
C GLU A 52 16.03 18.54 9.83
N ALA A 53 16.11 17.62 8.87
CA ALA A 53 17.36 17.21 8.24
C ALA A 53 18.04 18.37 7.52
N GLU A 54 17.30 19.17 6.76
CA GLU A 54 17.81 20.36 6.07
C GLU A 54 18.42 21.36 7.07
N ILE A 55 17.70 21.67 8.15
CA ILE A 55 18.20 22.56 9.21
C ILE A 55 19.50 22.01 9.82
N CYS A 56 19.56 20.71 10.11
CA CYS A 56 20.74 20.06 10.66
C CYS A 56 21.94 20.17 9.70
N ILE A 57 21.73 19.88 8.42
CA ILE A 57 22.75 19.93 7.38
C ILE A 57 23.30 21.35 7.21
N GLN A 58 22.44 22.38 7.21
CA GLN A 58 22.86 23.77 7.11
C GLN A 58 23.74 24.23 8.30
N GLN A 59 23.61 23.57 9.46
CA GLN A 59 24.40 23.85 10.66
C GLN A 59 25.66 22.97 10.76
N ALA A 60 25.79 21.93 9.94
CA ALA A 60 26.90 21.00 9.98
C ALA A 60 28.20 21.67 9.52
N GLN A 61 29.19 21.74 10.42
CA GLN A 61 30.47 22.42 10.13
C GLN A 61 31.52 21.51 9.50
N ASN A 62 31.26 20.19 9.47
CA ASN A 62 32.20 19.20 8.98
C ASN A 62 31.49 17.90 8.57
N ARG A 63 32.25 16.97 8.01
CA ARG A 63 31.74 15.69 7.50
C ARG A 63 31.15 14.79 8.58
N GLU A 64 31.68 14.83 9.80
CA GLU A 64 31.15 14.04 10.91
C GLU A 64 29.78 14.56 11.34
N ALA A 65 29.63 15.87 11.51
CA ALA A 65 28.35 16.51 11.80
C ALA A 65 27.32 16.24 10.70
N TYR A 66 27.73 16.30 9.43
CA TYR A 66 26.84 15.96 8.31
C TYR A 66 26.32 14.52 8.40
N ARG A 67 27.21 13.55 8.66
CA ARG A 67 26.83 12.14 8.83
C ARG A 67 25.88 11.92 10.02
N ALA A 68 26.08 12.66 11.11
CA ALA A 68 25.16 12.60 12.25
C ALA A 68 23.75 13.08 11.85
N CYS A 69 23.63 14.09 10.98
CA CYS A 69 22.35 14.52 10.42
C CYS A 69 21.71 13.42 9.55
N GLU A 70 22.49 12.73 8.70
CA GLU A 70 21.98 11.62 7.86
C GLU A 70 21.44 10.46 8.71
N GLU A 71 22.17 10.07 9.76
CA GLU A 71 21.72 9.01 10.68
C GLU A 71 20.47 9.44 11.46
N LYS A 72 20.36 10.71 11.86
CA LYS A 72 19.15 11.26 12.49
C LYS A 72 17.95 11.22 11.55
N GLU A 73 18.11 11.64 10.30
CA GLU A 73 17.04 11.56 9.30
C GLU A 73 16.60 10.09 9.08
N LYS A 74 17.57 9.18 8.95
CA LYS A 74 17.31 7.75 8.79
C LYS A 74 16.53 7.18 9.98
N ALA A 75 16.95 7.47 11.21
CA ALA A 75 16.25 7.06 12.41
C ALA A 75 14.82 7.61 12.45
N GLY A 76 14.61 8.88 12.06
CA GLY A 76 13.27 9.47 11.95
C GLY A 76 12.37 8.74 10.95
N ARG A 77 12.91 8.35 9.79
CA ARG A 77 12.16 7.58 8.78
C ARG A 77 11.83 6.16 9.26
N GLU A 78 12.75 5.52 9.98
CA GLU A 78 12.54 4.19 10.57
C GLU A 78 11.47 4.23 11.67
N ALA A 79 11.53 5.22 12.57
CA ALA A 79 10.51 5.43 13.60
C ALA A 79 9.13 5.66 12.99
N LEU A 80 9.02 6.52 11.96
CA LEU A 80 7.76 6.75 11.25
C LEU A 80 7.22 5.47 10.60
N ARG A 81 8.10 4.63 10.03
CA ARG A 81 7.71 3.35 9.45
C ARG A 81 7.08 2.44 10.50
N GLU A 82 7.74 2.28 11.65
CA GLU A 82 7.24 1.43 12.73
C GLU A 82 5.93 1.98 13.34
N GLU A 83 5.79 3.29 13.46
CA GLU A 83 4.56 3.96 13.92
C GLU A 83 3.35 3.69 13.00
N LEU A 84 3.55 3.74 11.67
CA LEU A 84 2.46 3.60 10.69
C LEU A 84 2.17 2.15 10.29
N LYS A 85 3.12 1.24 10.49
CA LYS A 85 3.00 -0.18 10.16
C LYS A 85 1.72 -0.83 10.70
N PRO A 86 1.35 -0.74 11.99
CA PRO A 86 0.13 -1.38 12.49
C PRO A 86 -1.14 -0.82 11.85
N GLN A 87 -1.19 0.48 11.57
CA GLN A 87 -2.34 1.13 10.92
C GLN A 87 -2.49 0.64 9.48
N ARG A 88 -1.38 0.50 8.75
CA ARG A 88 -1.36 -0.03 7.38
C ARG A 88 -1.76 -1.50 7.31
N GLU A 89 -1.26 -2.33 8.22
CA GLU A 89 -1.65 -3.74 8.28
C GLU A 89 -3.13 -3.91 8.67
N ALA A 90 -3.63 -3.11 9.60
CA ALA A 90 -5.05 -3.10 9.96
C ALA A 90 -5.93 -2.72 8.76
N LEU A 91 -5.57 -1.65 8.03
CA LEU A 91 -6.30 -1.23 6.84
C LEU A 91 -6.24 -2.29 5.73
N LYS A 92 -5.07 -2.91 5.53
CA LYS A 92 -4.90 -4.01 4.57
C LYS A 92 -5.80 -5.21 4.92
N ALA A 93 -5.88 -5.58 6.19
CA ALA A 93 -6.79 -6.63 6.65
C ALA A 93 -8.25 -6.29 6.35
N LYS A 94 -8.68 -5.04 6.59
CA LYS A 94 -10.03 -4.57 6.23
C LYS A 94 -10.30 -4.67 4.73
N PHE A 95 -9.35 -4.28 3.88
CA PHE A 95 -9.49 -4.45 2.42
C PHE A 95 -9.62 -5.92 2.01
N HIS A 96 -8.83 -6.81 2.62
CA HIS A 96 -8.94 -8.25 2.34
C HIS A 96 -10.29 -8.81 2.76
N ALA A 97 -10.79 -8.44 3.94
CA ALA A 97 -12.10 -8.87 4.42
C ALA A 97 -13.24 -8.37 3.51
N ALA A 98 -13.22 -7.09 3.13
CA ALA A 98 -14.20 -6.51 2.21
C ALA A 98 -14.20 -7.20 0.84
N ARG A 99 -13.01 -7.61 0.34
CA ARG A 99 -12.87 -8.35 -0.91
C ARG A 99 -13.38 -9.80 -0.81
N GLN A 100 -13.13 -10.46 0.32
CA GLN A 100 -13.64 -11.82 0.56
C GLN A 100 -15.16 -11.82 0.69
N ALA A 101 -15.73 -10.86 1.42
CA ALA A 101 -17.19 -10.70 1.51
C ALA A 101 -17.86 -10.40 0.15
N ALA A 102 -17.09 -9.87 -0.80
CA ALA A 102 -17.52 -9.61 -2.17
C ALA A 102 -17.41 -10.83 -3.11
N THR A 103 -16.82 -11.95 -2.67
CA THR A 103 -16.60 -13.18 -3.45
C THR A 103 -17.41 -14.33 -2.81
N PRO A 104 -18.37 -14.96 -3.52
CA PRO A 104 -19.20 -16.04 -2.97
C PRO A 104 -18.41 -17.31 -2.66
#